data_AF-A0A5A9NDR7-F1
#
_entry.id   AF-A0A5A9NDR7-F1
#
_cell.length_a   1.000
_cell.length_b   1.000
_cell.length_c   1.000
_cell.angle_alpha   90.00
_cell.angle_beta   90.00
_cell.angle_gamma   90.00
#
_symmetry.space_group_name_H-M   'P 1'
#
loop_
_entity.id
_entity.type
_entity.pdbx_description
1 polymer ?
#
loop_
_entity_poly.entity_id
_entity_poly.type
_entity_poly.pdbx_seq_one_letter_code
_entity_poly.pdbx_strand_id
1 'polypeptide(L)'
;MEAQITREDALSREGYRHACHIMLYGDCSAKLFGKIPIKHIVLMQMRFDGLLGFPGGFVNPSKETLEAGLTRELLEEVGEAIPVGVENHVSSCLATSCPLITHFYIKKMTEAEIREIERAAVATATDHGLEVLGMVRVPLYFLKNGGGLPYFLSHSFISNSRAQLLSALQRCGLLSQGELEKAVRQAEQMRRTHSADPH
;
A
#
# COMPACT_ATOMS: atom_id res chain seq x y z
N MET A 1 5.54 14.63 10.01
CA MET A 1 4.21 14.46 9.40
C MET A 1 4.25 15.11 8.05
N GLU A 2 3.95 14.37 6.99
CA GLU A 2 3.79 14.95 5.66
C GLU A 2 2.57 15.88 5.64
N ALA A 3 2.65 16.98 4.89
CA ALA A 3 1.55 17.94 4.82
C ALA A 3 0.61 17.56 3.68
N GLN A 4 -0.66 17.28 3.99
CA GLN A 4 -1.66 17.02 2.98
C GLN A 4 -1.97 18.31 2.20
N ILE A 5 -2.00 18.21 0.87
CA ILE A 5 -2.28 19.31 -0.06
C ILE A 5 -3.37 18.88 -1.05
N THR A 6 -4.02 19.85 -1.70
CA THR A 6 -4.98 19.53 -2.76
C THR A 6 -4.27 18.96 -3.99
N ARG A 7 -5.01 18.30 -4.89
CA ARG A 7 -4.44 17.75 -6.12
C ARG A 7 -4.03 18.89 -7.08
N GLU A 8 -4.82 19.95 -7.11
CA GLU A 8 -4.57 21.16 -7.88
C GLU A 8 -3.30 21.88 -7.39
N ASP A 9 -3.16 22.06 -6.06
CA ASP A 9 -1.94 22.66 -5.47
C ASP A 9 -0.71 21.77 -5.65
N ALA A 10 -0.89 20.45 -5.70
CA ALA A 10 0.21 19.54 -5.99
C ALA A 10 0.71 19.71 -7.42
N LEU A 11 -0.20 19.75 -8.40
CA LEU A 11 0.13 19.84 -9.82
C LEU A 11 0.66 21.23 -10.24
N SER A 12 0.39 22.28 -9.46
CA SER A 12 0.92 23.62 -9.72
C SER A 12 2.34 23.86 -9.19
N ARG A 13 2.90 22.92 -8.42
CA ARG A 13 4.22 23.06 -7.81
C ARG A 13 5.34 22.64 -8.75
N GLU A 14 6.12 23.63 -9.19
CA GLU A 14 7.33 23.39 -9.98
C GLU A 14 8.50 22.88 -9.11
N GLY A 15 9.39 22.09 -9.72
CA GLY A 15 10.60 21.58 -9.06
C GLY A 15 10.38 20.41 -8.10
N TYR A 16 9.15 19.90 -7.96
CA TYR A 16 8.83 18.71 -7.19
C TYR A 16 8.78 17.47 -8.07
N ARG A 17 9.32 16.36 -7.57
CA ARG A 17 9.06 15.03 -8.15
C ARG A 17 7.71 14.53 -7.67
N HIS A 18 7.03 13.75 -8.50
CA HIS A 18 5.74 13.16 -8.16
C HIS A 18 5.88 11.65 -8.12
N ALA A 19 5.32 11.02 -7.09
CA ALA A 19 5.19 9.57 -7.02
C ALA A 19 3.73 9.19 -6.78
N CYS A 20 3.23 8.20 -7.49
CA CYS A 20 1.86 7.71 -7.38
C CYS A 20 1.89 6.28 -6.87
N HIS A 21 1.09 5.98 -5.85
CA HIS A 21 0.94 4.62 -5.32
C HIS A 21 -0.53 4.28 -5.14
N ILE A 22 -0.85 2.98 -5.18
CA ILE A 22 -2.24 2.51 -5.13
C ILE A 22 -2.46 1.37 -4.14
N MET A 23 -3.53 1.45 -3.36
CA MET A 23 -4.09 0.29 -2.67
C MET A 23 -5.07 -0.43 -3.58
N LEU A 24 -4.72 -1.65 -3.98
CA LEU A 24 -5.61 -2.59 -4.63
C LEU A 24 -6.21 -3.51 -3.56
N TYR A 25 -7.55 -3.57 -3.49
CA TYR A 25 -8.23 -4.38 -2.48
C TYR A 25 -9.54 -4.98 -2.99
N GLY A 26 -10.03 -6.01 -2.32
CA GLY A 26 -11.27 -6.70 -2.68
C GLY A 26 -11.81 -7.57 -1.56
N ASP A 27 -13.06 -7.99 -1.70
CA ASP A 27 -13.71 -8.87 -0.73
C ASP A 27 -13.26 -10.32 -0.92
N CYS A 28 -13.20 -11.09 0.17
CA CYS A 28 -12.71 -12.46 0.17
C CYS A 28 -13.47 -13.29 1.22
N SER A 29 -14.06 -14.40 0.79
CA SER A 29 -14.79 -15.32 1.67
C SER A 29 -13.89 -16.37 2.33
N ALA A 30 -12.59 -16.37 2.04
CA ALA A 30 -11.67 -17.37 2.56
C ALA A 30 -11.53 -17.29 4.09
N LYS A 31 -11.21 -18.44 4.69
CA LYS A 31 -10.98 -18.57 6.13
C LYS A 31 -9.60 -19.15 6.39
N LEU A 32 -8.81 -18.45 7.19
CA LEU A 32 -7.55 -18.97 7.72
C LEU A 32 -7.86 -20.14 8.68
N PHE A 33 -7.14 -21.25 8.49
CA PHE A 33 -7.35 -22.51 9.22
C PHE A 33 -8.81 -23.00 9.22
N GLY A 34 -9.57 -22.67 8.17
CA GLY A 34 -10.99 -22.99 8.03
C GLY A 34 -11.93 -22.28 9.01
N LYS A 35 -11.41 -21.44 9.92
CA LYS A 35 -12.17 -20.87 11.05
C LYS A 35 -12.17 -19.35 11.09
N ILE A 36 -11.06 -18.70 10.76
CA ILE A 36 -10.89 -17.26 10.95
C ILE A 36 -11.15 -16.55 9.62
N PRO A 37 -12.23 -15.76 9.48
CA PRO A 37 -12.53 -15.07 8.23
C PRO A 37 -11.45 -14.04 7.88
N ILE A 38 -10.97 -14.07 6.63
CA ILE A 38 -10.02 -13.06 6.11
C ILE A 38 -10.76 -11.77 5.73
N LYS A 39 -12.00 -11.90 5.24
CA LYS A 39 -12.94 -10.84 4.82
C LYS A 39 -12.52 -10.03 3.61
N HIS A 40 -11.29 -9.52 3.58
CA HIS A 40 -10.79 -8.70 2.49
C HIS A 40 -9.32 -9.03 2.17
N ILE A 41 -8.95 -8.81 0.92
CA ILE A 41 -7.57 -8.86 0.45
C ILE A 41 -7.13 -7.42 0.22
N VAL A 42 -5.95 -7.07 0.70
CA VAL A 42 -5.26 -5.81 0.39
C VAL A 42 -3.86 -6.17 -0.06
N LEU A 43 -3.41 -5.62 -1.18
CA LEU A 43 -2.10 -5.88 -1.74
C LEU A 43 -1.09 -4.81 -1.32
N MET A 44 0.09 -5.27 -0.92
CA MET A 44 1.33 -4.49 -0.76
C MET A 44 2.48 -5.29 -1.38
N GLN A 45 3.67 -4.72 -1.43
CA GLN A 45 4.86 -5.37 -1.95
C GLN A 45 6.10 -5.13 -1.10
N MET A 46 6.99 -6.12 -1.09
CA MET A 46 8.36 -5.96 -0.62
C MET A 46 9.18 -5.29 -1.72
N ARG A 47 9.81 -4.17 -1.40
CA ARG A 47 10.67 -3.42 -2.32
C ARG A 47 12.12 -3.88 -2.25
N PHE A 48 12.91 -3.49 -3.24
CA PHE A 48 14.36 -3.74 -3.29
C PHE A 48 15.12 -3.24 -2.05
N ASP A 49 14.63 -2.18 -1.40
CA ASP A 49 15.22 -1.59 -0.19
C ASP A 49 14.85 -2.32 1.10
N GLY A 50 14.12 -3.44 1.00
CA GLY A 50 13.70 -4.27 2.13
C GLY A 50 12.53 -3.69 2.93
N LEU A 51 11.83 -2.68 2.40
CA LEU A 51 10.68 -2.05 3.04
C LEU A 51 9.36 -2.46 2.36
N LEU A 52 8.29 -2.52 3.14
CA LEU A 52 6.94 -2.71 2.62
C LEU A 52 6.37 -1.39 2.06
N GLY A 53 5.80 -1.46 0.85
CA GLY A 53 5.17 -0.34 0.17
C GLY A 53 3.96 -0.76 -0.65
N PHE A 54 3.26 0.23 -1.20
CA PHE A 54 2.23 0.00 -2.21
C PHE A 54 2.85 -0.03 -3.61
N PRO A 55 2.23 -0.76 -4.57
CA PRO A 55 2.60 -0.67 -5.97
C PRO A 55 2.47 0.76 -6.54
N GLY A 56 3.33 1.09 -7.48
CA GLY A 56 3.47 2.38 -8.14
C GLY A 56 4.85 3.00 -7.92
N GLY A 57 5.09 4.13 -8.59
CA GLY A 57 6.40 4.76 -8.58
C GLY A 57 6.37 6.20 -9.05
N PHE A 58 7.47 6.66 -9.64
CA PHE A 58 7.63 8.06 -10.04
C PHE A 58 6.86 8.37 -11.32
N VAL A 59 6.15 9.49 -11.33
CA VAL A 59 5.41 9.99 -12.49
C VAL A 59 5.94 11.36 -12.87
N ASN A 60 5.92 11.68 -14.17
CA ASN A 60 6.29 13.00 -14.67
C ASN A 60 5.06 13.75 -15.23
N PRO A 61 4.44 14.65 -14.44
CA PRO A 61 3.26 15.42 -14.86
C PRO A 61 3.47 16.31 -16.10
N SER A 62 4.72 16.60 -16.49
CA SER A 62 5.02 17.35 -17.73
C SER A 62 4.92 16.49 -19.00
N LYS A 63 4.90 15.15 -18.87
CA LYS A 63 4.88 14.20 -19.98
C LYS A 63 3.60 13.37 -20.03
N GLU A 64 3.01 13.09 -18.88
CA GLU A 64 1.85 12.19 -18.74
C GLU A 64 0.95 12.64 -17.58
N THR A 65 -0.29 12.15 -17.55
CA THR A 65 -1.15 12.35 -16.37
C THR A 65 -0.68 11.45 -15.22
N LEU A 66 -1.05 11.81 -13.98
CA LEU A 66 -0.76 10.97 -12.80
C LEU A 66 -1.28 9.54 -12.98
N GLU A 67 -2.49 9.42 -13.53
CA GLU A 67 -3.16 8.14 -13.74
C GLU A 67 -2.53 7.30 -14.86
N ALA A 68 -2.08 7.95 -15.94
CA ALA A 68 -1.36 7.26 -17.01
C ALA A 68 0.00 6.74 -16.53
N GLY A 69 0.75 7.58 -15.80
CA GLY A 69 2.02 7.18 -15.19
C GLY A 69 1.83 6.05 -14.18
N LEU A 70 0.85 6.15 -13.29
CA LEU A 70 0.54 5.07 -12.35
C LEU A 70 0.14 3.76 -13.07
N THR A 71 -0.64 3.83 -14.15
CA THR A 71 -1.00 2.64 -14.93
C THR A 71 0.23 2.00 -15.58
N ARG A 72 1.20 2.80 -16.05
CA ARG A 72 2.48 2.32 -16.57
C ARG A 72 3.31 1.64 -15.49
N GLU A 73 3.46 2.27 -14.32
CA GLU A 73 4.20 1.68 -13.18
C GLU A 73 3.58 0.35 -12.74
N LEU A 74 2.24 0.24 -12.74
CA LEU A 74 1.57 -1.03 -12.43
C LEU A 74 1.84 -2.13 -13.47
N LEU A 75 1.94 -1.77 -14.75
CA LEU A 75 2.31 -2.75 -15.77
C LEU A 75 3.74 -3.29 -15.53
N GLU A 76 4.66 -2.42 -15.13
CA GLU A 76 6.07 -2.75 -14.85
C GLU A 76 6.20 -3.60 -13.57
N GLU A 77 5.55 -3.17 -12.47
CA GLU A 77 5.68 -3.78 -11.15
C GLU A 77 4.78 -5.01 -10.90
N VAL A 78 3.55 -5.01 -11.44
CA VAL A 78 2.56 -6.07 -11.19
C VAL A 78 2.17 -6.84 -12.45
N GLY A 79 2.73 -6.49 -13.61
CA GLY A 79 2.55 -7.24 -14.86
C GLY A 79 1.21 -7.00 -15.56
N GLU A 80 0.41 -6.04 -15.09
CA GLU A 80 -0.92 -5.73 -15.60
C GLU A 80 -1.16 -4.22 -15.65
N ALA A 81 -1.63 -3.72 -16.79
CA ALA A 81 -2.00 -2.30 -16.97
C ALA A 81 -3.39 -2.03 -16.37
N ILE A 82 -3.45 -1.96 -15.04
CA ILE A 82 -4.71 -1.75 -14.31
C ILE A 82 -5.22 -0.32 -14.62
N PRO A 83 -6.42 -0.15 -15.17
CA PRO A 83 -6.95 1.18 -15.46
C PRO A 83 -7.17 1.97 -14.16
N VAL A 84 -6.48 3.09 -13.97
CA VAL A 84 -6.68 3.99 -12.83
C VAL A 84 -7.34 5.28 -13.31
N GLY A 85 -8.41 5.70 -12.62
CA GLY A 85 -9.10 6.95 -12.90
C GLY A 85 -8.85 8.01 -11.82
N VAL A 86 -9.19 9.26 -12.12
CA VAL A 86 -9.08 10.38 -11.17
C VAL A 86 -9.96 10.15 -9.95
N GLU A 87 -11.09 9.45 -10.11
CA GLU A 87 -12.00 9.07 -9.03
C GLU A 87 -11.38 8.08 -8.04
N ASN A 88 -10.27 7.43 -8.40
CA ASN A 88 -9.52 6.56 -7.50
C ASN A 88 -8.55 7.37 -6.61
N HIS A 89 -8.31 8.66 -6.89
CA HIS A 89 -7.41 9.51 -6.10
C HIS A 89 -7.98 9.80 -4.71
N VAL A 90 -7.15 9.74 -3.68
CA VAL A 90 -7.55 9.90 -2.28
C VAL A 90 -6.82 11.05 -1.60
N SER A 91 -5.52 11.19 -1.82
CA SER A 91 -4.73 12.23 -1.18
C SER A 91 -3.47 12.57 -1.96
N SER A 92 -2.99 13.79 -1.73
CA SER A 92 -1.67 14.25 -2.14
C SER A 92 -0.94 14.76 -0.89
N CYS A 93 0.32 14.36 -0.71
CA CYS A 93 1.10 14.69 0.48
C CYS A 93 2.48 15.23 0.09
N LEU A 94 2.88 16.34 0.70
CA LEU A 94 4.20 16.92 0.55
C LEU A 94 5.18 16.23 1.51
N ALA A 95 6.25 15.65 0.96
CA ALA A 95 7.36 15.15 1.75
C ALA A 95 8.05 16.31 2.46
N THR A 96 8.33 16.16 3.76
CA THR A 96 8.96 17.23 4.55
C THR A 96 10.47 17.34 4.33
N SER A 97 11.11 16.27 3.86
CA SER A 97 12.57 16.14 3.80
C SER A 97 13.16 16.32 2.41
N CYS A 98 12.34 16.33 1.36
CA CYS A 98 12.80 16.45 -0.02
C CYS A 98 11.68 17.00 -0.92
N PRO A 99 12.01 17.53 -2.12
CA PRO A 99 11.02 18.02 -3.08
C PRO A 99 10.31 16.83 -3.76
N LEU A 100 9.46 16.17 -2.99
CA LEU A 100 8.64 15.03 -3.41
C LEU A 100 7.18 15.25 -2.99
N ILE A 101 6.28 15.02 -3.92
CA ILE A 101 4.84 14.92 -3.68
C ILE A 101 4.43 13.47 -3.92
N THR A 102 3.77 12.88 -2.93
CA THR A 102 3.17 11.54 -3.08
C THR A 102 1.68 11.66 -3.32
N HIS A 103 1.17 10.90 -4.28
CA HIS A 103 -0.25 10.76 -4.56
C HIS A 103 -0.68 9.34 -4.23
N PHE A 104 -1.82 9.21 -3.57
CA PHE A 104 -2.33 7.92 -3.15
C PHE A 104 -3.70 7.66 -3.77
N TYR A 105 -3.85 6.46 -4.31
CA TYR A 105 -5.05 5.97 -4.97
C TYR A 105 -5.58 4.74 -4.25
N ILE A 106 -6.89 4.51 -4.36
CA ILE A 106 -7.53 3.29 -3.88
C ILE A 106 -8.44 2.75 -4.98
N LYS A 107 -8.31 1.46 -5.29
CA LYS A 107 -9.19 0.79 -6.24
C LYS A 107 -9.69 -0.54 -5.68
N LYS A 108 -11.02 -0.68 -5.63
CA LYS A 108 -11.68 -1.95 -5.29
C LYS A 108 -11.75 -2.83 -6.53
N MET A 109 -11.47 -4.11 -6.37
CA MET A 109 -11.49 -5.13 -7.41
C MET A 109 -12.20 -6.39 -6.88
N THR A 110 -12.57 -7.28 -7.80
CA THR A 110 -13.05 -8.63 -7.46
C THR A 110 -11.92 -9.51 -6.97
N GLU A 111 -12.25 -10.57 -6.22
CA GLU A 111 -11.23 -11.54 -5.76
C GLU A 111 -10.49 -12.20 -6.93
N ALA A 112 -11.18 -12.42 -8.06
CA ALA A 112 -10.60 -13.04 -9.24
C ALA A 112 -9.55 -12.15 -9.90
N GLU A 113 -9.84 -10.85 -10.05
CA GLU A 113 -8.89 -9.86 -10.59
C GLU A 113 -7.65 -9.73 -9.71
N ILE A 114 -7.82 -9.68 -8.38
CA ILE A 114 -6.69 -9.63 -7.44
C ILE A 114 -5.79 -10.86 -7.57
N ARG A 115 -6.38 -12.04 -7.71
CA ARG A 115 -5.62 -13.28 -7.91
C ARG A 115 -4.91 -13.30 -9.26
N GLU A 116 -5.44 -12.65 -10.29
CA GLU A 116 -4.74 -12.51 -11.57
C GLU A 116 -3.55 -11.58 -11.44
N ILE A 117 -3.70 -10.44 -10.76
CA ILE A 117 -2.59 -9.53 -10.46
C ILE A 117 -1.46 -10.26 -9.72
N GLU A 118 -1.77 -11.08 -8.72
CA GLU A 118 -0.75 -11.86 -8.01
C GLU A 118 -0.04 -12.89 -8.90
N ARG A 119 -0.73 -13.44 -9.91
CA ARG A 119 -0.11 -14.34 -10.89
C ARG A 119 0.80 -13.57 -11.86
N ALA A 120 0.29 -12.48 -12.43
CA ALA A 120 1.01 -11.62 -13.36
C ALA A 120 2.25 -10.99 -12.72
N ALA A 121 2.18 -10.59 -11.44
CA ALA A 121 3.29 -10.01 -10.70
C ALA A 121 4.52 -10.94 -10.59
N VAL A 122 4.36 -12.24 -10.80
CA VAL A 122 5.48 -13.21 -10.85
C VAL A 122 5.74 -13.70 -12.26
N ALA A 123 4.70 -13.80 -13.10
CA ALA A 123 4.81 -14.41 -14.42
C ALA A 123 5.25 -13.43 -15.52
N THR A 124 4.87 -12.16 -15.42
CA THR A 124 4.97 -11.18 -16.52
C THR A 124 5.54 -9.82 -16.12
N ALA A 125 5.47 -9.44 -14.85
CA ALA A 125 6.04 -8.18 -14.37
C ALA A 125 7.54 -8.08 -14.66
N THR A 126 7.98 -6.94 -15.22
CA THR A 126 9.39 -6.72 -15.57
C THR A 126 10.26 -6.49 -14.35
N ASP A 127 9.65 -5.99 -13.26
CA ASP A 127 10.41 -5.55 -12.09
C ASP A 127 10.47 -6.64 -10.99
N HIS A 128 9.86 -7.79 -11.25
CA HIS A 128 9.91 -8.94 -10.36
C HIS A 128 11.36 -9.44 -10.19
N GLY A 129 11.84 -9.44 -8.95
CA GLY A 129 13.22 -9.79 -8.60
C GLY A 129 14.23 -8.66 -8.77
N LEU A 130 13.79 -7.47 -9.18
CA LEU A 130 14.58 -6.25 -9.28
C LEU A 130 14.08 -5.22 -8.27
N GLU A 131 13.18 -4.32 -8.67
CA GLU A 131 12.61 -3.30 -7.80
C GLU A 131 11.55 -3.87 -6.85
N VAL A 132 10.87 -4.94 -7.28
CA VAL A 132 9.81 -5.63 -6.52
C VAL A 132 10.26 -7.04 -6.16
N LEU A 133 10.41 -7.31 -4.86
CA LEU A 133 10.88 -8.60 -4.34
C LEU A 133 9.74 -9.57 -4.01
N GLY A 134 8.49 -9.13 -4.13
CA GLY A 134 7.33 -10.01 -4.01
C GLY A 134 6.09 -9.31 -3.44
N MET A 135 4.94 -9.69 -3.98
CA MET A 135 3.64 -9.24 -3.50
C MET A 135 3.26 -9.93 -2.20
N VAL A 136 2.64 -9.18 -1.28
CA VAL A 136 2.12 -9.68 -0.01
C VAL A 136 0.69 -9.23 0.20
N ARG A 137 -0.15 -10.12 0.75
CA ARG A 137 -1.47 -9.76 1.25
C ARG A 137 -1.37 -9.25 2.69
N VAL A 138 -2.02 -8.12 2.99
CA VAL A 138 -2.13 -7.61 4.36
C VAL A 138 -3.07 -8.51 5.18
N PRO A 139 -2.63 -9.12 6.29
CA PRO A 139 -3.47 -10.04 7.07
C PRO A 139 -4.38 -9.26 8.03
N LEU A 140 -5.58 -8.88 7.61
CA LEU A 140 -6.48 -8.01 8.40
C LEU A 140 -7.10 -8.65 9.66
N TYR A 141 -6.87 -9.94 9.90
CA TYR A 141 -7.39 -10.66 11.06
C TYR A 141 -6.52 -10.47 12.31
N PHE A 142 -7.07 -10.86 13.48
CA PHE A 142 -6.40 -10.84 14.77
C PHE A 142 -6.39 -12.25 15.37
N LEU A 143 -5.22 -12.73 15.79
CA LEU A 143 -5.06 -14.02 16.46
C LEU A 143 -4.96 -13.85 17.99
N LYS A 144 -5.39 -14.88 18.74
CA LYS A 144 -5.42 -14.84 20.22
C LYS A 144 -4.04 -14.69 20.86
N ASN A 145 -3.01 -15.27 20.25
CA ASN A 145 -1.64 -15.32 20.80
C ASN A 145 -0.66 -14.40 20.05
N GLY A 146 -1.17 -13.38 19.35
CA GLY A 146 -0.37 -12.60 18.43
C GLY A 146 -0.37 -13.19 17.01
N GLY A 147 -0.15 -12.32 16.03
CA GLY A 147 -0.24 -12.61 14.60
C GLY A 147 -1.36 -11.82 13.89
N GLY A 148 -1.29 -11.79 12.57
CA GLY A 148 -2.18 -10.99 11.74
C GLY A 148 -1.78 -9.52 11.67
N LEU A 149 -2.75 -8.61 11.63
CA LEU A 149 -2.52 -7.20 11.34
C LEU A 149 -1.53 -6.52 12.29
N PRO A 150 -1.56 -6.75 13.62
CA PRO A 150 -0.59 -6.14 14.52
C PRO A 150 0.87 -6.49 14.19
N TYR A 151 1.14 -7.75 13.82
CA TYR A 151 2.48 -8.20 13.42
C TYR A 151 2.86 -7.64 12.05
N PHE A 152 1.91 -7.58 11.12
CA PHE A 152 2.17 -6.93 9.84
C PHE A 152 2.56 -5.45 10.03
N LEU A 153 1.83 -4.72 10.87
CA LEU A 153 2.09 -3.31 11.18
C LEU A 153 3.36 -3.06 11.99
N SER A 154 4.01 -4.09 12.54
CA SER A 154 5.30 -3.95 13.22
C SER A 154 6.49 -3.97 12.27
N HIS A 155 6.32 -4.44 11.02
CA HIS A 155 7.36 -4.41 9.98
C HIS A 155 7.77 -2.98 9.59
N SER A 156 8.84 -2.86 8.82
CA SER A 156 9.32 -1.60 8.27
C SER A 156 8.58 -1.25 6.97
N PHE A 157 8.16 0.01 6.85
CA PHE A 157 7.40 0.52 5.70
C PHE A 157 8.13 1.71 5.09
N ILE A 158 8.05 1.87 3.78
CA ILE A 158 8.63 3.03 3.10
C ILE A 158 7.77 4.28 3.32
N SER A 159 8.41 5.39 3.68
CA SER A 159 7.80 6.72 3.84
C SER A 159 6.48 6.68 4.66
N ASN A 160 5.40 7.21 4.10
CA ASN A 160 4.06 7.25 4.68
C ASN A 160 3.20 6.01 4.36
N SER A 161 3.73 4.96 3.72
CA SER A 161 2.93 3.80 3.27
C SER A 161 2.14 3.14 4.42
N ARG A 162 2.73 3.08 5.62
CA ARG A 162 2.01 2.59 6.81
C ARG A 162 0.82 3.47 7.19
N ALA A 163 0.99 4.79 7.12
CA ALA A 163 -0.08 5.75 7.42
C ALA A 163 -1.17 5.71 6.34
N GLN A 164 -0.77 5.61 5.06
CA GLN A 164 -1.68 5.41 3.94
C GLN A 164 -2.50 4.13 4.12
N LEU A 165 -1.88 3.01 4.48
CA LEU A 165 -2.59 1.76 4.77
C LEU A 165 -3.64 1.96 5.87
N LEU A 166 -3.27 2.50 7.03
CA LEU A 166 -4.20 2.71 8.14
C LEU A 166 -5.37 3.62 7.75
N SER A 167 -5.08 4.73 7.05
CA SER A 167 -6.11 5.65 6.56
C SER A 167 -7.05 4.99 5.55
N ALA A 168 -6.50 4.18 4.65
CA ALA A 168 -7.26 3.47 3.62
C ALA A 168 -8.17 2.39 4.22
N LEU A 169 -7.67 1.60 5.17
CA LEU A 169 -8.46 0.58 5.87
C LEU A 169 -9.66 1.21 6.59
N GLN A 170 -9.46 2.37 7.22
CA GLN A 170 -10.53 3.13 7.87
C GLN A 170 -11.53 3.69 6.85
N ARG A 171 -11.02 4.40 5.82
CA ARG A 171 -11.83 5.06 4.78
C ARG A 171 -12.72 4.07 4.04
N CYS A 172 -12.21 2.88 3.74
CA CYS A 172 -12.95 1.83 3.04
C CYS A 172 -13.82 0.99 3.98
N GLY A 173 -13.83 1.27 5.28
CA GLY A 173 -14.63 0.51 6.26
C GLY A 173 -14.21 -0.96 6.40
N LEU A 174 -12.95 -1.29 6.08
CA LEU A 174 -12.46 -2.67 6.16
C LEU A 174 -12.20 -3.09 7.61
N LEU A 175 -11.92 -2.12 8.48
CA LEU A 175 -11.76 -2.28 9.92
C LEU A 175 -12.36 -1.09 10.65
N SER A 176 -12.88 -1.33 11.85
CA SER A 176 -13.34 -0.28 12.75
C SER A 176 -12.16 0.52 13.33
N GLN A 177 -12.44 1.75 13.77
CA GLN A 177 -11.48 2.59 14.47
C GLN A 177 -10.85 1.86 15.68
N GLY A 178 -11.65 1.15 16.47
CA GLY A 178 -11.16 0.41 17.63
C GLY A 178 -10.24 -0.76 17.27
N GLU A 179 -10.49 -1.44 16.14
CA GLU A 179 -9.61 -2.49 15.63
C GLU A 179 -8.27 -1.92 15.16
N LEU A 180 -8.28 -0.79 14.44
CA LEU A 180 -7.07 -0.12 13.97
C LEU A 180 -6.21 0.39 15.14
N GLU A 181 -6.81 1.06 16.11
CA GLU A 181 -6.11 1.53 17.31
C GLU A 181 -5.50 0.37 18.09
N LYS A 182 -6.24 -0.73 18.25
CA LYS A 182 -5.73 -1.94 18.89
C LYS A 182 -4.53 -2.51 18.13
N ALA A 183 -4.61 -2.60 16.80
CA ALA A 183 -3.54 -3.13 15.97
C ALA A 183 -2.26 -2.28 16.07
N VAL A 184 -2.40 -0.96 15.98
CA VAL A 184 -1.28 -0.02 16.10
C VAL A 184 -0.64 -0.11 17.48
N ARG A 185 -1.43 -0.08 18.57
CA ARG A 185 -0.88 -0.20 19.93
C ARG A 185 -0.06 -1.48 20.11
N GLN A 186 -0.58 -2.60 19.63
CA GLN A 186 0.11 -3.90 19.72
C GLN A 186 1.39 -3.92 18.86
N ALA A 187 1.35 -3.35 17.65
CA ALA A 187 2.52 -3.24 16.78
C ALA A 187 3.65 -2.41 17.41
N GLU A 188 3.31 -1.27 18.03
CA GLU A 188 4.32 -0.43 18.72
C GLU A 188 4.89 -1.11 19.97
N GLN A 189 4.08 -1.89 20.69
CA GLN A 189 4.58 -2.70 21.80
C GLN A 189 5.61 -3.73 21.32
N MET A 190 5.34 -4.43 20.22
CA MET A 190 6.26 -5.41 19.64
C MET A 190 7.58 -4.77 19.19
N ARG A 191 7.53 -3.60 18.55
CA ARG A 191 8.75 -2.88 18.15
C ARG A 191 9.61 -2.52 19.37
N ARG A 192 8.99 -2.07 20.46
CA ARG A 192 9.71 -1.74 21.70
C ARG A 192 10.33 -2.96 22.37
N THR A 193 9.64 -4.10 22.39
CA THR A 193 10.19 -5.33 22.98
C THR A 193 11.36 -5.88 22.16
N HIS A 194 11.29 -5.81 20.82
CA HIS A 194 12.40 -6.25 19.96
C HIS A 194 13.62 -5.32 20.04
N SER A 195 13.43 -4.00 20.21
CA SER A 195 14.56 -3.08 20.44
C SER A 195 15.25 -3.28 21.79
N ALA A 196 14.64 -4.03 22.71
CA ALA A 196 15.19 -4.29 24.05
C ALA A 196 15.93 -5.64 24.16
N ASP A 197 15.88 -6.49 23.13
CA ASP A 197 16.63 -7.74 23.04
C ASP A 197 17.89 -7.53 22.19
N PRO A 198 19.10 -7.46 22.78
CA PRO A 198 20.32 -7.09 22.09
C PRO A 198 21.03 -8.31 21.47
N HIS A 199 20.28 -9.30 21.01
CA HIS A 199 20.86 -10.50 20.38
C HIS A 199 21.63 -10.15 19.11
#